data_AF-A0A948IY51-F1
#
_entry.id   AF-A0A948IY51-F1
#
_cell.length_a   1.000
_cell.length_b   1.000
_cell.length_c   1.000
_cell.angle_alpha   90.00
_cell.angle_beta   90.00
_cell.angle_gamma   90.00
#
_symmetry.space_group_name_H-M   'P 1'
#
loop_
_entity.id
_entity.type
_entity.pdbx_description
1 polymer ?
#
loop_
_entity_poly.entity_id
_entity_poly.type
_entity_poly.pdbx_seq_one_letter_code
_entity_poly.pdbx_strand_id
1 'polypeptide(L)'
;MTDDDDAPKKKPDRRAGDAAVLALSEGLLAAMGKTASPSDLKMLRDVVETYPDDGRDGAGEVVASLVGLLNDLLASRQSDRQALAVHIRAWRFMVSRKPDKAERAKVMLGLKAVRELYAPPSKAA
;
A
#
# COMPACT_ATOMS: atom_id res chain seq x y z
N MET A 1 -38.87 15.84 28.41
CA MET A 1 -37.94 16.62 27.58
C MET A 1 -36.60 15.95 27.76
N THR A 2 -36.09 15.43 26.65
CA THR A 2 -34.97 14.53 26.36
C THR A 2 -33.88 14.38 27.42
N ASP A 3 -33.67 13.16 27.91
CA ASP A 3 -32.39 12.72 28.48
C ASP A 3 -31.67 11.89 27.41
N ASP A 4 -30.40 12.26 27.22
CA ASP A 4 -29.51 11.87 26.14
C ASP A 4 -29.32 10.36 25.97
N ASP A 5 -29.53 9.93 24.72
CA ASP A 5 -29.19 8.62 24.17
C ASP A 5 -27.65 8.50 24.11
N ASP A 6 -27.00 8.15 25.22
CA ASP A 6 -25.57 7.78 25.27
C ASP A 6 -25.39 6.39 24.66
N ALA A 7 -25.61 6.29 23.35
CA ALA A 7 -25.25 5.12 22.58
C ALA A 7 -23.72 5.08 22.45
N PRO A 8 -23.03 4.00 22.89
CA PRO A 8 -21.59 3.89 22.72
C PRO A 8 -21.27 3.95 21.22
N LYS A 9 -20.60 5.03 20.79
CA LYS A 9 -20.11 5.19 19.41
C LYS A 9 -19.24 3.98 19.09
N LYS A 10 -19.81 3.00 18.39
CA LYS A 10 -19.15 1.79 17.90
C LYS A 10 -17.87 2.26 17.21
N LYS A 11 -16.71 2.00 17.83
CA LYS A 11 -15.42 2.32 17.20
C LYS A 11 -15.47 1.69 15.80
N PRO A 12 -15.20 2.46 14.73
CA PRO A 12 -15.26 1.91 13.38
C PRO A 12 -14.41 0.65 13.35
N ASP A 13 -15.00 -0.44 12.84
CA ASP A 13 -14.34 -1.74 12.79
C ASP A 13 -13.04 -1.58 12.00
N ARG A 14 -11.90 -1.65 12.69
CA ARG A 14 -10.58 -1.35 12.11
C ARG A 14 -10.32 -2.21 10.87
N ARG A 15 -10.80 -3.45 10.85
CA ARG A 15 -10.67 -4.37 9.71
C ARG A 15 -11.46 -3.91 8.48
N ALA A 16 -12.61 -3.26 8.70
CA ALA A 16 -13.38 -2.68 7.61
C ALA A 16 -12.68 -1.45 7.02
N GLY A 17 -11.98 -0.67 7.86
CA GLY A 17 -11.09 0.41 7.43
C GLY A 17 -9.95 -0.10 6.54
N ASP A 18 -9.23 -1.13 7.00
CA ASP A 18 -8.09 -1.74 6.29
C ASP A 18 -8.46 -2.24 4.89
N ALA A 19 -9.58 -2.96 4.79
CA ALA A 19 -10.08 -3.49 3.53
C ALA A 19 -10.58 -2.39 2.59
N ALA A 20 -11.12 -1.28 3.13
CA ALA A 20 -11.56 -0.15 2.34
C ALA A 20 -10.37 0.59 1.71
N VAL A 21 -9.27 0.82 2.45
CA VAL A 21 -8.07 1.45 1.88
C VAL A 21 -7.50 0.60 0.75
N LEU A 22 -7.37 -0.71 0.96
CA LEU A 22 -6.90 -1.63 -0.09
C LEU A 22 -7.81 -1.61 -1.34
N ALA A 23 -9.13 -1.64 -1.15
CA ALA A 23 -10.09 -1.59 -2.26
C ALA A 23 -10.00 -0.26 -3.03
N LEU A 24 -9.80 0.87 -2.34
CA LEU A 24 -9.58 2.17 -2.96
C LEU A 24 -8.28 2.21 -3.75
N SER A 25 -7.18 1.69 -3.18
CA SER A 25 -5.89 1.60 -3.89
C SER A 25 -5.99 0.76 -5.17
N GLU A 26 -6.72 -0.36 -5.14
CA GLU A 26 -6.99 -1.18 -6.32
C GLU A 26 -7.83 -0.45 -7.36
N GLY A 27 -8.88 0.27 -6.93
CA GLY A 27 -9.71 1.09 -7.80
C GLY A 27 -8.91 2.19 -8.49
N LEU A 28 -8.04 2.89 -7.75
CA LEU A 28 -7.13 3.90 -8.31
C LEU A 28 -6.18 3.29 -9.34
N LEU A 29 -5.56 2.15 -9.03
CA LEU A 29 -4.68 1.46 -9.97
C LEU A 29 -5.42 0.98 -11.24
N ALA A 30 -6.68 0.58 -11.11
CA ALA A 30 -7.51 0.19 -12.24
C ALA A 30 -7.88 1.40 -13.13
N ALA A 31 -8.12 2.56 -12.51
CA ALA A 31 -8.39 3.82 -13.20
C ALA A 31 -7.13 4.44 -13.84
N MET A 32 -5.93 4.14 -13.31
CA MET A 32 -4.68 4.55 -13.94
C MET A 32 -4.54 3.92 -15.34
N GLY A 33 -4.28 4.78 -16.33
CA GLY A 33 -3.93 4.37 -17.69
C GLY A 33 -2.60 3.62 -17.75
N LYS A 34 -2.12 3.33 -18.97
CA LYS A 34 -0.83 2.61 -19.16
C LYS A 34 0.36 3.35 -18.51
N THR A 35 0.31 4.67 -18.46
CA THR A 35 1.27 5.55 -17.82
C THR A 35 0.54 6.39 -16.77
N ALA A 36 0.99 6.30 -15.51
CA ALA A 36 0.42 7.10 -14.43
C ALA A 36 1.07 8.48 -14.43
N SER A 37 0.27 9.53 -14.30
CA SER A 37 0.80 10.88 -14.09
C SER A 37 1.39 11.01 -12.68
N PRO A 38 2.29 11.99 -12.43
CA PRO A 38 2.76 12.27 -11.07
C PRO A 38 1.63 12.56 -10.08
N SER A 39 0.51 13.13 -10.56
CA SER A 39 -0.68 13.38 -9.74
C SER A 39 -1.38 12.08 -9.33
N ASP A 40 -1.48 11.10 -10.24
CA ASP A 40 -2.07 9.78 -9.95
C ASP A 40 -1.23 9.02 -8.91
N LEU A 41 0.10 9.09 -9.04
CA LEU A 41 1.03 8.46 -8.11
C LEU A 41 0.95 9.10 -6.71
N LYS A 42 0.83 10.44 -6.62
CA LYS A 42 0.59 11.14 -5.36
C LYS A 42 -0.74 10.74 -4.74
N MET A 43 -1.81 10.73 -5.52
CA MET A 43 -3.14 10.34 -5.03
C MET A 43 -3.14 8.90 -4.48
N LEU A 44 -2.51 7.96 -5.19
CA LEU A 44 -2.38 6.59 -4.70
C LEU A 44 -1.57 6.53 -3.39
N ARG A 45 -0.45 7.27 -3.31
CA ARG A 45 0.36 7.33 -2.09
C ARG A 45 -0.45 7.87 -0.91
N ASP A 46 -1.13 8.98 -1.10
CA ASP A 46 -1.91 9.63 -0.04
C ASP A 46 -3.02 8.69 0.47
N VAL A 47 -3.64 7.88 -0.41
CA VAL A 47 -4.58 6.82 0.02
C VAL A 47 -3.87 5.71 0.79
N VAL A 48 -2.76 5.18 0.27
CA VAL A 48 -2.01 4.09 0.91
C VAL A 48 -1.52 4.48 2.31
N GLU A 49 -1.07 5.72 2.49
CA GLU A 49 -0.61 6.27 3.78
C GLU A 49 -1.74 6.38 4.83
N THR A 50 -3.02 6.32 4.42
CA THR A 50 -4.14 6.25 5.38
C THR A 50 -4.31 4.88 6.03
N TYR A 51 -3.52 3.88 5.60
CA TYR A 51 -3.59 2.54 6.19
C TYR A 51 -3.13 2.56 7.65
N PRO A 52 -3.98 2.16 8.61
CA PRO A 52 -3.74 2.39 10.04
C PRO A 52 -2.68 1.46 10.66
N ASP A 53 -2.22 0.45 9.91
CA ASP A 53 -1.31 -0.59 10.36
C ASP A 53 0.07 -0.51 9.65
N ASP A 54 0.47 0.68 9.18
CA ASP A 54 1.81 0.89 8.60
C ASP A 54 2.92 0.48 9.59
N GLY A 55 3.90 -0.28 9.11
CA GLY A 55 4.99 -0.82 9.93
C GLY A 55 4.70 -2.08 10.76
N ARG A 56 3.48 -2.67 10.69
CA ARG A 56 3.23 -4.01 11.25
C ARG A 56 3.62 -5.14 10.30
N ASP A 57 4.13 -6.21 10.90
CA ASP A 57 4.35 -7.52 10.26
C ASP A 57 3.21 -7.93 9.32
N GLY A 58 3.55 -8.28 8.07
CA GLY A 58 2.59 -8.69 7.05
C GLY A 58 2.13 -7.53 6.17
N ALA A 59 0.86 -7.12 6.29
CA ALA A 59 0.27 -6.12 5.41
C ALA A 59 0.93 -4.73 5.56
N GLY A 60 1.32 -4.34 6.77
CA GLY A 60 2.02 -3.08 7.03
C GLY A 60 3.40 -3.02 6.36
N GLU A 61 4.16 -4.11 6.38
CA GLU A 61 5.45 -4.19 5.66
C GLU A 61 5.29 -4.00 4.15
N VAL A 62 4.22 -4.56 3.56
CA VAL A 62 3.92 -4.36 2.14
C VAL A 62 3.52 -2.92 1.84
N VAL A 63 2.71 -2.31 2.72
CA VAL A 63 2.31 -0.90 2.61
C VAL A 63 3.53 0.02 2.65
N ALA A 64 4.41 -0.16 3.63
CA ALA A 64 5.67 0.59 3.71
C ALA A 64 6.52 0.41 2.44
N SER A 65 6.60 -0.81 1.89
CA SER A 65 7.29 -1.07 0.62
C SER A 65 6.64 -0.32 -0.55
N LEU A 66 5.30 -0.31 -0.64
CA LEU A 66 4.56 0.40 -1.69
C LEU A 66 4.75 1.92 -1.59
N VAL A 67 4.70 2.50 -0.39
CA VAL A 67 5.01 3.93 -0.18
C VAL A 67 6.43 4.25 -0.62
N GLY A 68 7.38 3.38 -0.30
CA GLY A 68 8.76 3.49 -0.78
C GLY A 68 8.84 3.51 -2.31
N LEU A 69 8.24 2.53 -2.99
CA LEU A 69 8.17 2.48 -4.45
C LEU A 69 7.55 3.76 -5.04
N LEU A 70 6.45 4.24 -4.47
CA LEU A 70 5.77 5.45 -4.95
C LEU A 70 6.67 6.68 -4.84
N ASN A 71 7.42 6.81 -3.75
CA ASN A 71 8.38 7.89 -3.58
C ASN A 71 9.55 7.78 -4.58
N ASP A 72 10.06 6.56 -4.82
CA ASP A 72 11.13 6.31 -5.80
C ASP A 72 10.68 6.66 -7.24
N LEU A 73 9.46 6.28 -7.63
CA LEU A 73 8.85 6.61 -8.92
C LEU A 73 8.61 8.12 -9.07
N LEU A 74 8.10 8.78 -8.03
CA LEU A 74 7.87 10.23 -8.02
C LEU A 74 9.19 11.00 -8.15
N ALA A 75 10.24 10.59 -7.43
CA ALA A 75 11.56 11.23 -7.46
C ALA A 75 12.24 11.08 -8.82
N SER A 76 12.12 9.90 -9.44
CA SER A 76 12.68 9.61 -10.78
C SER A 76 11.82 10.10 -11.94
N ARG A 77 10.62 10.63 -11.67
CA ARG A 77 9.59 10.98 -12.67
C ARG A 77 9.23 9.81 -13.60
N GLN A 78 9.24 8.61 -13.05
CA GLN A 78 8.86 7.38 -13.75
C GLN A 78 7.48 6.90 -13.30
N SER A 79 6.88 6.02 -14.10
CA SER A 79 5.67 5.30 -13.71
C SER A 79 5.79 3.86 -14.14
N ASP A 80 5.54 2.91 -13.23
CA ASP A 80 5.42 1.51 -13.59
C ASP A 80 4.18 0.90 -12.95
N ARG A 81 3.14 0.74 -13.77
CA ARG A 81 1.86 0.18 -13.33
C ARG A 81 1.99 -1.28 -12.88
N GLN A 82 2.91 -2.06 -13.46
CA GLN A 82 3.09 -3.46 -13.07
C GLN A 82 3.76 -3.56 -11.69
N ALA A 83 4.77 -2.73 -11.44
CA ALA A 83 5.41 -2.66 -10.11
C ALA A 83 4.38 -2.29 -9.02
N LEU A 84 3.52 -1.31 -9.29
CA LEU A 84 2.41 -0.93 -8.40
C LEU A 84 1.40 -2.08 -8.23
N ALA A 85 1.02 -2.74 -9.32
CA ALA A 85 0.08 -3.86 -9.29
C ALA A 85 0.61 -5.05 -8.48
N VAL A 86 1.89 -5.36 -8.58
CA VAL A 86 2.53 -6.43 -7.80
C VAL A 86 2.46 -6.12 -6.30
N HIS A 87 2.77 -4.89 -5.90
CA HIS A 87 2.69 -4.47 -4.51
C HIS A 87 1.25 -4.53 -3.96
N ILE A 88 0.27 -4.02 -4.71
CA ILE A 88 -1.14 -4.05 -4.30
C ILE A 88 -1.67 -5.49 -4.21
N ARG A 89 -1.28 -6.38 -5.13
CA ARG A 89 -1.63 -7.81 -5.05
C ARG A 89 -0.97 -8.50 -3.84
N ALA A 90 0.29 -8.18 -3.56
CA ALA A 90 0.97 -8.69 -2.37
C ALA A 90 0.26 -8.23 -1.09
N TRP A 91 -0.21 -6.98 -1.05
CA TRP A 91 -0.96 -6.46 0.08
C TRP A 91 -2.29 -7.21 0.25
N ARG A 92 -3.05 -7.41 -0.84
CA ARG A 92 -4.25 -8.24 -0.86
C ARG A 92 -3.99 -9.66 -0.36
N PHE A 93 -2.88 -10.27 -0.76
CA PHE A 93 -2.47 -11.59 -0.31
C PHE A 93 -2.22 -11.60 1.20
N MET A 94 -1.49 -10.63 1.75
CA MET A 94 -1.25 -10.51 3.20
C MET A 94 -2.56 -10.40 4.00
N VAL A 95 -3.48 -9.55 3.54
CA VAL A 95 -4.77 -9.32 4.21
C VAL A 95 -5.67 -10.56 4.15
N SER A 96 -5.72 -11.23 3.00
CA SER A 96 -6.71 -12.30 2.75
C SER A 96 -6.25 -13.67 3.22
N ARG A 97 -4.96 -13.99 3.05
CA ARG A 97 -4.44 -15.35 3.28
C ARG A 97 -3.73 -15.52 4.62
N LYS A 98 -3.30 -14.41 5.26
CA LYS A 98 -2.49 -14.44 6.50
C LYS A 98 -1.33 -15.44 6.37
N PRO A 99 -0.43 -15.23 5.40
CA PRO A 99 0.65 -16.16 5.11
C PRO A 99 1.54 -16.38 6.33
N ASP A 100 2.19 -17.54 6.36
CA ASP A 100 3.16 -17.83 7.40
C ASP A 100 4.43 -16.97 7.26
N LYS A 101 5.34 -17.10 8.23
CA LYS A 101 6.59 -16.33 8.26
C LYS A 101 7.47 -16.56 7.02
N ALA A 102 7.52 -17.79 6.50
CA ALA A 102 8.38 -18.15 5.37
C ALA A 102 7.79 -17.62 4.05
N GLU A 103 6.48 -17.76 3.86
CA GLU A 103 5.75 -17.19 2.73
C GLU A 103 5.85 -15.66 2.72
N ARG A 104 5.64 -15.03 3.89
CA ARG A 104 5.79 -13.57 4.04
C ARG A 104 7.19 -13.11 3.66
N ALA A 105 8.23 -13.79 4.14
CA ALA A 105 9.61 -13.46 3.81
C ALA A 105 9.90 -13.55 2.30
N LYS A 106 9.36 -14.56 1.60
CA LYS A 106 9.50 -14.69 0.14
C LYS A 106 8.82 -13.54 -0.60
N VAL A 107 7.61 -13.14 -0.18
CA VAL A 107 6.90 -12.00 -0.76
C VAL A 107 7.71 -10.72 -0.57
N MET A 108 8.16 -10.43 0.65
CA MET A 108 8.94 -9.23 0.94
C MET A 108 10.27 -9.18 0.19
N LEU A 109 10.94 -10.33 0.00
CA LEU A 109 12.15 -10.41 -0.82
C LEU A 109 11.85 -10.03 -2.29
N GLY A 110 10.75 -10.53 -2.85
CA GLY A 110 10.31 -10.18 -4.19
C GLY A 110 9.98 -8.69 -4.34
N LEU A 111 9.26 -8.10 -3.38
CA LEU A 111 8.93 -6.67 -3.39
C LEU A 111 10.19 -5.81 -3.29
N LYS A 112 11.16 -6.20 -2.47
CA LYS A 112 12.46 -5.53 -2.38
C LYS A 112 13.19 -5.54 -3.71
N ALA A 113 13.25 -6.69 -4.38
CA ALA A 113 13.89 -6.81 -5.71
C ALA A 113 13.22 -5.91 -6.75
N VAL A 114 11.88 -5.78 -6.73
CA VAL A 114 11.15 -4.84 -7.60
C VAL A 114 11.56 -3.40 -7.29
N ARG A 115 11.64 -3.01 -6.02
CA ARG A 115 12.04 -1.64 -5.63
C ARG A 115 13.46 -1.28 -6.02
N GLU A 116 14.39 -2.23 -5.93
CA GLU A 116 15.80 -2.03 -6.30
C GLU A 116 15.96 -1.61 -7.78
N LEU A 117 14.99 -1.91 -8.65
CA LEU A 117 14.98 -1.45 -10.05
C LEU A 117 14.77 0.07 -10.20
N TYR A 118 14.17 0.72 -9.20
CA TYR A 118 13.83 2.15 -9.21
C TYR A 118 14.63 2.94 -8.16
N ALA A 119 15.37 2.24 -7.30
CA ALA A 119 16.23 2.91 -6.33
C ALA A 119 17.22 3.82 -7.08
N PRO A 120 17.44 5.06 -6.60
CA PRO A 120 18.45 5.91 -7.20
C PRO A 120 19.80 5.17 -7.16
N PRO A 121 20.66 5.33 -8.19
CA PRO A 121 21.96 4.69 -8.21
C PRO A 121 22.67 5.05 -6.91
N SER A 122 22.86 4.04 -6.06
CA SER A 122 23.60 4.20 -4.82
C SER A 122 24.95 4.77 -5.21
N LYS A 123 25.31 5.95 -4.70
CA LYS A 123 26.69 6.42 -4.81
C LYS A 123 27.55 5.30 -4.24
N ALA A 124 28.27 4.60 -5.11
CA ALA A 124 29.35 3.73 -4.71
C ALA A 124 30.28 4.58 -3.82
N ALA A 125 30.26 4.28 -2.53
CA ALA A 125 31.24 4.76 -1.57
C ALA A 125 32.33 3.68 -1.46
#